data_AF-A0A7I8EIY0-F1
#
_entry.id   AF-A0A7I8EIY0-F1
#
_cell.length_a   1.000
_cell.length_b   1.000
_cell.length_c   1.000
_cell.angle_alpha   90.00
_cell.angle_beta   90.00
_cell.angle_gamma   90.00
#
_symmetry.space_group_name_H-M   'P 1'
#
loop_
_entity.id
_entity.type
_entity.pdbx_description
1 polymer ?
#
loop_
_entity_poly.entity_id
_entity_poly.type
_entity_poly.pdbx_seq_one_letter_code
_entity_poly.pdbx_strand_id
1 'polypeptide(L)'
;MAKFSQWQRQRTQIGALDLGIILLTLITAVVHIYLWSFPDEGLRVWFLLNGISYIVLLIAFYAPLLSAYRKLVGYALMLYTALTIVLYFFLGQPYDALGLLTKASELLLIVLIAVKIRRYGLQR
;
A
#
# COMPACT_ATOMS: atom_id res chain seq x y z
N MET A 1 1.74 38.24 26.14
CA MET A 1 2.50 36.99 25.89
C MET A 1 1.60 35.97 25.18
N ALA A 2 1.36 36.14 23.87
CA ALA A 2 0.39 35.35 23.10
C ALA A 2 1.04 34.65 21.88
N LYS A 3 2.16 33.95 22.10
CA LYS A 3 2.93 33.29 21.01
C LYS A 3 3.13 31.79 21.16
N PHE A 4 2.41 31.14 22.08
CA PHE A 4 2.52 29.68 22.31
C PHE A 4 1.34 28.85 21.79
N SER A 5 0.34 29.44 21.12
CA SER A 5 -0.85 28.70 20.64
C SER A 5 -0.77 28.18 19.20
N GLN A 6 0.28 28.52 18.43
CA GLN A 6 0.38 28.11 17.01
C GLN A 6 0.95 26.69 16.78
N TRP A 7 1.32 25.97 17.84
CA TRP A 7 1.72 24.56 17.76
C TRP A 7 0.54 23.57 17.82
N GLN A 8 -0.70 24.06 17.82
CA GLN A 8 -1.88 23.21 17.89
C GLN A 8 -2.24 22.60 16.53
N ARG A 9 -1.75 21.37 16.36
CA ARG A 9 -2.37 20.29 15.57
C ARG A 9 -2.46 20.55 14.06
N GLN A 10 -1.41 20.15 13.33
CA GLN A 10 -1.69 19.38 12.12
C GLN A 10 -2.34 18.06 12.57
N ARG A 11 -3.66 18.07 12.81
CA ARG A 11 -4.40 16.82 12.85
C ARG A 11 -4.21 16.22 11.46
N THR A 12 -3.44 15.16 11.34
CA THR A 12 -3.56 14.24 10.21
C THR A 12 -4.98 13.69 10.26
N GLN A 13 -5.92 14.42 9.67
CA GLN A 13 -7.28 13.94 9.52
C GLN A 13 -7.21 12.75 8.57
N ILE A 14 -7.26 11.54 9.14
CA ILE A 14 -7.38 10.31 8.37
C ILE A 14 -8.74 10.37 7.69
N GLY A 15 -8.73 10.63 6.38
CA GLY A 15 -9.94 10.65 5.58
C GLY A 15 -10.37 9.24 5.16
N ALA A 16 -11.57 9.10 4.62
CA ALA A 16 -12.05 7.84 4.06
C ALA A 16 -11.09 7.24 3.01
N LEU A 17 -10.40 8.10 2.24
CA LEU A 17 -9.37 7.68 1.29
C LEU A 17 -8.16 7.03 1.98
N ASP A 18 -7.74 7.57 3.13
CA ASP A 18 -6.61 7.04 3.89
C ASP A 18 -6.96 5.68 4.50
N LEU A 19 -8.18 5.56 5.05
CA LEU A 19 -8.69 4.28 5.53
C LEU A 19 -8.75 3.24 4.40
N GLY A 20 -9.22 3.61 3.21
CA GLY A 20 -9.24 2.72 2.05
C GLY A 20 -7.84 2.23 1.65
N ILE A 21 -6.86 3.12 1.58
CA ILE A 21 -5.47 2.76 1.28
C ILE A 21 -4.92 1.82 2.35
N ILE A 22 -5.10 2.16 3.63
CA ILE A 22 -4.62 1.34 4.76
C ILE A 22 -5.25 -0.05 4.72
N LEU A 23 -6.58 -0.14 4.63
CA LEU A 23 -7.29 -1.41 4.63
C LEU A 23 -6.91 -2.29 3.45
N LEU A 24 -6.91 -1.75 2.23
CA LEU A 24 -6.54 -2.54 1.04
C LEU A 24 -5.08 -3.01 1.09
N THR A 25 -4.17 -2.16 1.57
CA THR A 25 -2.76 -2.53 1.72
C THR A 25 -2.58 -3.64 2.75
N LEU A 26 -3.24 -3.53 3.91
CA LEU A 26 -3.16 -4.52 4.97
C LEU A 26 -3.79 -5.85 4.57
N ILE A 27 -4.97 -5.83 3.92
CA ILE A 27 -5.61 -7.05 3.39
C ILE A 27 -4.66 -7.73 2.39
N THR A 28 -4.08 -6.96 1.47
CA THR A 28 -3.11 -7.49 0.49
C THR A 28 -1.90 -8.10 1.18
N ALA A 29 -1.33 -7.42 2.18
CA ALA A 29 -0.19 -7.94 2.94
C ALA A 29 -0.53 -9.24 3.66
N VAL A 30 -1.71 -9.33 4.29
CA VAL A 30 -2.18 -10.53 4.99
C VAL A 30 -2.36 -11.69 4.02
N VAL A 31 -2.91 -11.47 2.82
CA VAL A 31 -3.03 -12.55 1.82
C VAL A 31 -1.65 -13.07 1.42
N HIS A 32 -0.66 -12.20 1.22
CA HIS A 32 0.70 -12.65 0.89
C HIS A 32 1.35 -13.42 2.04
N ILE A 33 1.19 -12.97 3.29
CA ILE A 33 1.68 -13.71 4.46
C ILE A 33 0.95 -15.05 4.62
N TYR A 34 -0.34 -15.09 4.32
CA TYR A 34 -1.13 -16.32 4.31
C TYR A 34 -0.60 -17.31 3.27
N LEU A 35 -0.34 -16.86 2.04
CA LEU A 35 0.25 -17.70 0.99
C LEU A 35 1.65 -18.21 1.36
N TRP A 36 2.44 -17.43 2.10
CA TRP A 36 3.71 -17.88 2.65
C TRP A 36 3.57 -19.04 3.67
N SER A 37 2.42 -19.19 4.32
CA SER A 37 2.24 -20.23 5.34
C SER A 37 2.06 -21.65 4.76
N PHE A 38 1.84 -21.77 3.45
CA PHE A 38 1.73 -23.06 2.77
C PHE A 38 3.11 -23.66 2.47
N PRO A 39 3.44 -24.85 3.00
CA PRO A 39 4.76 -25.46 2.82
C PRO A 39 5.11 -25.80 1.37
N ASP A 40 4.12 -26.22 0.58
CA ASP A 40 4.29 -26.70 -0.79
C ASP A 40 4.30 -25.57 -1.84
N GLU A 41 4.20 -24.31 -1.39
CA GLU A 41 4.16 -23.15 -2.27
C GLU A 41 5.55 -22.84 -2.84
N GLY A 42 5.71 -22.96 -4.16
CA GLY A 42 7.01 -22.77 -4.83
C GLY A 42 7.58 -21.36 -4.70
N LEU A 43 6.72 -20.35 -4.48
CA LEU A 43 7.09 -18.94 -4.33
C LEU A 43 7.02 -18.45 -2.87
N ARG A 44 7.02 -19.35 -1.90
CA ARG A 44 6.81 -19.06 -0.47
C ARG A 44 7.59 -17.85 0.05
N VAL A 45 8.91 -17.81 -0.18
CA VAL A 45 9.77 -16.70 0.30
C VAL A 45 9.38 -15.37 -0.35
N TRP A 46 9.03 -15.37 -1.64
CA TRP A 46 8.58 -14.18 -2.35
C TRP A 46 7.26 -13.64 -1.80
N PHE A 47 6.33 -14.53 -1.41
CA PHE A 47 5.10 -14.13 -0.74
C PHE A 47 5.36 -13.45 0.61
N LEU A 48 6.29 -13.95 1.43
CA LEU A 48 6.68 -13.29 2.68
C LEU A 48 7.28 -11.90 2.42
N LEU A 49 8.22 -11.82 1.49
CA LEU A 49 8.84 -10.55 1.10
C LEU A 49 7.80 -9.57 0.58
N ASN A 50 6.77 -10.06 -0.13
CA ASN A 50 5.67 -9.22 -0.59
C ASN A 50 4.84 -8.68 0.57
N GLY A 51 4.43 -9.53 1.50
CA GLY A 51 3.70 -9.10 2.69
C GLY A 51 4.45 -8.04 3.50
N ILE A 52 5.75 -8.26 3.73
CA ILE A 52 6.62 -7.30 4.44
C ILE A 52 6.76 -6.00 3.65
N SER A 53 6.97 -6.06 2.33
CA SER A 53 7.16 -4.87 1.50
C SER A 53 5.93 -3.96 1.51
N TYR A 54 4.72 -4.55 1.46
CA TYR A 54 3.48 -3.79 1.60
C TYR A 54 3.37 -3.05 2.93
N ILE A 55 3.72 -3.71 4.04
CA ILE A 55 3.71 -3.09 5.37
C ILE A 55 4.74 -1.97 5.46
N VAL A 56 5.97 -2.21 5.00
CA VAL A 56 7.05 -1.22 5.03
C VAL A 56 6.70 0.01 4.19
N LEU A 57 6.21 -0.19 2.96
CA LEU A 57 5.81 0.90 2.08
C LEU A 57 4.59 1.66 2.62
N LEU A 58 3.64 0.99 3.26
CA LEU A 58 2.51 1.64 3.93
C LEU A 58 2.98 2.55 5.06
N ILE A 59 3.86 2.03 5.93
CA ILE A 59 4.45 2.82 7.02
C ILE A 59 5.21 4.01 6.44
N ALA A 60 6.05 3.79 5.43
CA ALA A 60 6.81 4.84 4.77
C ALA A 60 5.90 5.92 4.16
N PHE A 61 4.76 5.53 3.59
CA PHE A 61 3.81 6.46 2.95
C PHE A 61 3.18 7.43 3.96
N TYR A 62 2.91 6.97 5.18
CA TYR A 62 2.33 7.80 6.25
C TYR A 62 3.37 8.39 7.22
N ALA A 63 4.62 7.94 7.17
CA ALA A 63 5.70 8.39 8.05
C ALA A 63 5.93 9.91 7.96
N PRO A 64 5.98 10.64 9.09
CA PRO A 64 6.29 12.07 9.10
C PRO A 64 7.69 12.39 8.55
N LEU A 65 8.66 11.51 8.82
CA LEU A 65 10.05 11.64 8.37
C LEU A 65 10.18 11.68 6.83
N LEU A 66 9.26 11.01 6.13
CA LEU A 66 9.23 10.97 4.66
C LEU A 66 8.18 11.92 4.07
N SER A 67 7.66 12.87 4.86
CA SER A 67 6.62 13.82 4.42
C SER A 67 6.98 14.58 3.14
N ALA A 68 8.25 14.97 2.99
CA ALA A 68 8.79 15.62 1.79
C ALA A 68 8.76 14.70 0.54
N TYR A 69 8.91 13.39 0.75
CA TYR A 69 8.98 12.36 -0.29
C TYR A 69 7.68 11.57 -0.47
N ARG A 70 6.58 11.96 0.20
CA ARG A 70 5.29 11.23 0.17
C ARG A 70 4.81 10.85 -1.24
N LYS A 71 4.98 11.74 -2.21
CA LYS A 71 4.61 11.44 -3.62
C LYS A 71 5.48 10.33 -4.20
N LEU A 72 6.78 10.37 -3.97
CA LEU A 72 7.73 9.35 -4.42
C LEU A 72 7.43 8.00 -3.77
N VAL A 73 7.21 7.98 -2.45
CA VAL A 73 6.83 6.75 -1.73
C VAL A 73 5.49 6.19 -2.24
N GLY A 74 4.53 7.07 -2.54
CA GLY A 74 3.26 6.67 -3.14
C GLY A 74 3.44 6.04 -4.53
N TYR A 75 4.29 6.62 -5.39
CA TYR A 75 4.63 6.00 -6.67
C TYR A 75 5.36 4.68 -6.49
N ALA A 76 6.24 4.56 -5.50
CA ALA A 76 6.91 3.30 -5.19
C ALA A 76 5.90 2.22 -4.79
N LEU A 77 4.94 2.53 -3.91
CA LEU A 77 3.86 1.61 -3.55
C LEU A 77 3.00 1.23 -4.77
N MET A 78 2.64 2.20 -5.63
CA MET A 78 1.89 1.91 -6.85
C MET A 78 2.64 0.99 -7.83
N LEU A 79 3.91 1.29 -8.11
CA LEU A 79 4.73 0.50 -9.03
C LEU A 79 4.97 -0.91 -8.49
N TYR A 80 5.19 -1.01 -7.18
CA TYR A 80 5.33 -2.29 -6.50
C TYR A 80 4.05 -3.13 -6.61
N THR A 81 2.89 -2.54 -6.34
CA THR A 81 1.58 -3.19 -6.52
C THR A 81 1.30 -3.57 -7.97
N ALA A 82 1.68 -2.73 -8.93
CA ALA A 82 1.55 -3.08 -10.35
C ALA A 82 2.41 -4.29 -10.71
N LEU A 83 3.63 -4.36 -10.17
CA LEU A 83 4.53 -5.48 -10.36
C LEU A 83 3.95 -6.78 -9.79
N THR A 84 3.35 -6.78 -8.60
CA THR A 84 2.73 -7.99 -8.04
C THR A 84 1.53 -8.47 -8.86
N ILE A 85 0.77 -7.57 -9.49
CA ILE A 85 -0.29 -7.93 -10.44
C ILE A 85 0.32 -8.61 -11.67
N VAL A 86 1.31 -7.98 -12.30
CA VAL A 86 1.97 -8.54 -13.49
C VAL A 86 2.54 -9.92 -13.18
N LEU A 87 3.35 -10.05 -12.13
CA LEU A 87 3.98 -11.32 -11.76
C LEU A 87 2.98 -12.44 -11.49
N TYR A 88 1.80 -12.13 -10.92
CA TYR A 88 0.75 -13.13 -10.73
C TYR A 88 0.23 -13.69 -12.07
N PHE A 89 -0.01 -12.85 -13.06
CA PHE A 89 -0.48 -13.34 -14.35
C PHE A 89 0.58 -14.17 -15.09
N PHE A 90 1.87 -13.93 -14.85
CA PHE A 90 2.96 -14.71 -15.46
C PHE A 90 3.29 -16.00 -14.70
N LEU A 91 3.26 -15.98 -13.36
CA LEU A 91 3.81 -17.07 -12.52
C LEU A 91 2.76 -17.76 -11.64
N GLY A 92 1.61 -17.13 -11.39
CA GLY A 92 0.59 -17.59 -10.43
C GLY A 92 -0.42 -18.57 -11.00
N GLN A 93 -0.04 -19.37 -11.99
CA GLN A 93 -0.94 -20.38 -12.58
C GLN A 93 -0.92 -21.68 -11.76
N PRO A 94 -2.07 -22.35 -11.55
CA PRO A 94 -3.40 -21.98 -12.03
C PRO A 94 -4.02 -20.82 -11.24
N TYR A 95 -4.81 -19.98 -11.91
CA TYR A 95 -5.51 -18.88 -11.24
C TYR A 95 -6.66 -19.36 -10.36
N ASP A 96 -6.66 -18.90 -9.12
CA ASP A 96 -7.67 -19.18 -8.11
C ASP A 96 -8.49 -17.91 -7.76
N ALA A 97 -9.62 -18.12 -7.08
CA ALA A 97 -10.52 -17.01 -6.72
C ALA A 97 -9.86 -16.02 -5.75
N LEU A 98 -9.05 -16.50 -4.80
CA LEU A 98 -8.37 -15.64 -3.82
C LEU A 98 -7.31 -14.77 -4.50
N GLY A 99 -6.51 -15.34 -5.41
CA GLY A 99 -5.55 -14.59 -6.21
C GLY A 99 -6.22 -13.48 -7.02
N LEU A 100 -7.26 -13.80 -7.80
CA LEU A 100 -7.98 -12.83 -8.63
C LEU A 100 -8.62 -11.70 -7.79
N LEU A 101 -9.23 -12.04 -6.65
CA LEU A 101 -9.81 -11.04 -5.74
C LEU A 101 -8.74 -10.12 -5.13
N THR A 102 -7.57 -10.68 -4.84
CA THR A 102 -6.41 -9.91 -4.37
C THR A 102 -5.95 -8.94 -5.47
N LYS A 103 -5.94 -9.37 -6.74
CA LYS A 103 -5.56 -8.48 -7.86
C LYS A 103 -6.55 -7.36 -8.13
N ALA A 104 -7.85 -7.61 -7.92
CA ALA A 104 -8.85 -6.55 -7.93
C ALA A 104 -8.62 -5.53 -6.79
N SER A 105 -8.27 -6.02 -5.60
CA SER A 105 -7.96 -5.16 -4.44
C SER A 105 -6.68 -4.33 -4.65
N GLU A 106 -5.64 -4.94 -5.21
CA GLU A 106 -4.40 -4.28 -5.62
C GLU A 106 -4.65 -3.19 -6.68
N LEU A 107 -5.49 -3.47 -7.68
CA LEU A 107 -5.86 -2.49 -8.69
C LEU A 107 -6.60 -1.29 -8.07
N LEU A 108 -7.55 -1.56 -7.17
CA LEU A 108 -8.26 -0.50 -6.45
C LEU A 108 -7.29 0.32 -5.58
N LEU A 109 -6.33 -0.33 -4.92
CA LEU A 109 -5.28 0.34 -4.14
C LEU A 109 -4.47 1.32 -5.01
N ILE A 110 -4.04 0.91 -6.20
CA ILE A 110 -3.35 1.80 -7.17
C ILE A 110 -4.18 3.05 -7.46
N VAL A 111 -5.48 2.87 -7.71
CA VAL A 111 -6.40 4.00 -7.97
C VAL A 111 -6.48 4.94 -6.76
N LEU A 112 -6.64 4.41 -5.54
CA LEU A 112 -6.73 5.24 -4.34
C LEU A 112 -5.43 6.03 -4.09
N ILE A 113 -4.26 5.40 -4.27
CA ILE A 113 -2.97 6.07 -4.13
C ILE A 113 -2.83 7.18 -5.19
N ALA A 114 -3.20 6.92 -6.44
CA ALA A 114 -3.16 7.93 -7.50
C ALA A 114 -4.02 9.15 -7.15
N VAL A 115 -5.24 8.93 -6.64
CA VAL A 115 -6.12 10.01 -6.17
C VAL A 115 -5.47 10.77 -5.01
N LYS A 116 -4.86 10.08 -4.04
CA LYS A 116 -4.18 10.71 -2.90
C LYS A 116 -3.01 11.57 -3.33
N ILE A 117 -2.15 11.06 -4.23
CA ILE A 117 -1.00 11.79 -4.78
C ILE A 117 -1.43 13.06 -5.51
N ARG A 118 -2.50 12.99 -6.32
CA ARG A 118 -3.06 14.17 -7.02
C ARG A 118 -3.53 15.24 -6.03
N ARG A 119 -4.19 14.84 -4.93
CA ARG A 119 -4.61 15.79 -3.88
C ARG A 119 -3.44 16.52 -3.21
N TYR A 120 -2.27 15.88 -3.08
CA TYR A 120 -1.05 16.56 -2.62
C TYR A 120 -0.48 17.58 -3.62
N GLY A 121 -0.85 17.50 -4.90
CA GLY A 121 -0.48 18.48 -5.92
C GLY A 121 -1.32 19.75 -5.85
N LEU A 122 -2.61 19.62 -5.54
CA LEU A 122 -3.56 20.72 -5.50
C LEU A 122 -3.47 21.59 -4.23
N GLN A 123 -2.77 21.11 -3.19
CA GLN A 123 -2.62 21.80 -1.90
C GLN A 123 -1.30 22.60 -1.78
N ARG A 124 -0.51 22.66 -2.86
CA ARG A 124 0.69 23.51 -2.96
C ARG A 124 0.35 24.77 -3.71
#